data_AF-A0A501WD02-F1
#
_entry.id   AF-A0A501WD02-F1
#
_cell.length_a   1.000
_cell.length_b   1.000
_cell.length_c   1.000
_cell.angle_alpha   90.00
_cell.angle_beta   90.00
_cell.angle_gamma   90.00
#
_symmetry.space_group_name_H-M   'P 1'
#
loop_
_entity.id
_entity.type
_entity.pdbx_description
1 polymer ?
#
loop_
_entity_poly.entity_id
_entity_poly.type
_entity_poly.pdbx_seq_one_letter_code
_entity_poly.pdbx_strand_id
1 'polypeptide(L)'
;MAAATVSVAECDDRTAKDVANKAAEALMNGSSFRLPVVLKRHHPSRTKEVATYIKAGDLYYSVFYLVDGNCTPGFIKRTQGKY
;
A
#
# COMPACT_ATOMS: atom_id res chain seq x y z
N MET A 1 35.27 4.08 14.64
CA MET A 1 33.90 3.56 14.80
C MET A 1 33.31 3.39 13.41
N ALA A 2 33.14 2.16 12.94
CA ALA A 2 32.47 1.89 11.67
C ALA A 2 30.96 2.13 11.88
N ALA A 3 30.40 3.10 11.15
CA ALA A 3 28.96 3.30 11.12
C ALA A 3 28.33 2.06 10.46
N ALA A 4 27.57 1.29 11.23
CA ALA A 4 26.74 0.23 10.68
C ALA A 4 25.73 0.89 9.74
N THR A 5 25.89 0.68 8.44
CA THR A 5 24.87 1.06 7.46
C THR A 5 23.65 0.20 7.76
N VAL A 6 22.64 0.77 8.42
CA VAL A 6 21.31 0.15 8.49
C VAL A 6 20.83 0.07 7.05
N SER A 7 21.02 -1.08 6.42
CA SER A 7 20.33 -1.37 5.17
C SER A 7 18.86 -1.49 5.54
N VAL A 8 18.14 -0.37 5.52
CA VAL A 8 16.67 -0.39 5.55
C VAL A 8 16.28 -1.15 4.29
N ALA A 9 16.04 -2.44 4.42
CA ALA A 9 15.64 -3.28 3.30
C ALA A 9 14.37 -2.67 2.71
N GLU A 10 14.27 -2.62 1.39
CA GLU A 10 13.01 -2.27 0.74
C GLU A 10 11.98 -3.32 1.16
N CYS A 11 10.83 -2.90 1.68
CA CYS A 11 9.73 -3.81 2.01
C CYS A 11 9.41 -4.64 0.77
N ASP A 12 9.38 -5.97 0.83
CA ASP A 12 9.17 -6.80 -0.34
C ASP A 12 7.78 -6.57 -0.96
N ASP A 13 7.61 -6.92 -2.24
CA ASP A 13 6.36 -6.65 -2.96
C ASP A 13 5.14 -7.32 -2.35
N ARG A 14 5.31 -8.52 -1.80
CA ARG A 14 4.21 -9.28 -1.22
C ARG A 14 3.77 -8.61 0.08
N THR A 15 4.71 -8.35 0.98
CA THR A 15 4.41 -7.67 2.25
C THR A 15 3.85 -6.29 2.02
N ALA A 16 4.40 -5.51 1.07
CA ALA A 16 3.88 -4.18 0.74
C ALA A 16 2.44 -4.21 0.24
N LYS A 17 2.09 -5.21 -0.59
CA LYS A 17 0.70 -5.43 -1.03
C LYS A 17 -0.21 -5.84 0.13
N ASP A 18 0.25 -6.73 0.99
CA ASP A 18 -0.54 -7.27 2.11
C ASP A 18 -0.85 -6.18 3.15
N VAL A 19 0.14 -5.38 3.56
CA VAL A 19 -0.06 -4.29 4.53
C VAL A 19 -0.94 -3.17 3.97
N ALA A 20 -0.75 -2.81 2.70
CA ALA A 20 -1.61 -1.82 2.04
C ALA A 20 -3.05 -2.32 1.90
N ASN A 21 -3.26 -3.59 1.54
CA ASN A 21 -4.60 -4.15 1.39
C ASN A 21 -5.35 -4.21 2.72
N LYS A 22 -4.70 -4.69 3.78
CA LYS A 22 -5.28 -4.69 5.14
C LYS A 22 -5.64 -3.29 5.61
N ALA A 23 -4.76 -2.32 5.37
CA ALA A 23 -5.03 -0.92 5.70
C ALA A 23 -6.23 -0.37 4.90
N ALA A 24 -6.37 -0.75 3.64
CA ALA A 24 -7.47 -0.33 2.78
C ALA A 24 -8.81 -0.96 3.18
N GLU A 25 -8.83 -2.26 3.49
CA GLU A 25 -10.02 -2.97 4.00
C GLU A 25 -10.52 -2.32 5.29
N ALA A 26 -9.60 -2.00 6.22
CA ALA A 26 -9.91 -1.29 7.45
C ALA A 26 -10.42 0.14 7.20
N LEU A 27 -9.77 0.89 6.31
CA LEU A 27 -10.15 2.27 5.99
C LEU A 27 -11.55 2.36 5.35
N MET A 28 -11.86 1.41 4.47
CA MET A 28 -13.09 1.44 3.69
C MET A 28 -14.24 0.65 4.32
N ASN A 29 -13.96 -0.10 5.39
CA ASN A 29 -14.88 -1.10 5.97
C ASN A 29 -15.45 -2.04 4.89
N GLY A 30 -14.55 -2.60 4.09
CA GLY A 30 -14.88 -3.39 2.90
C GLY A 30 -13.91 -4.53 2.64
N SER A 31 -14.11 -5.25 1.55
CA SER A 31 -13.29 -6.40 1.16
C SER A 31 -12.57 -6.17 -0.15
N SER A 32 -11.36 -6.74 -0.27
CA SER A 32 -10.62 -6.71 -1.52
C SER A 32 -11.34 -7.54 -2.59
N PHE A 33 -11.58 -6.94 -3.78
CA PHE A 33 -12.15 -7.66 -4.93
C PHE A 33 -11.12 -7.95 -6.03
N ARG A 34 -9.92 -7.39 -5.90
CA ARG A 34 -8.81 -7.58 -6.84
C ARG A 34 -7.48 -7.46 -6.11
N LEU A 35 -6.51 -8.29 -6.53
CA LEU A 35 -5.16 -8.28 -5.98
C LEU A 35 -4.52 -6.88 -6.05
N PRO A 36 -3.83 -6.42 -4.98
CA PRO A 36 -3.10 -5.17 -4.99
C PRO A 36 -1.93 -5.16 -5.98
N VAL A 37 -1.59 -3.98 -6.47
CA VAL A 37 -0.55 -3.78 -7.49
C VAL A 37 0.44 -2.72 -7.01
N VAL A 38 1.74 -3.01 -7.11
CA VAL A 38 2.80 -2.00 -6.94
C VAL A 38 2.87 -1.19 -8.23
N LEU A 39 2.55 0.10 -8.16
CA LEU A 39 2.55 1.01 -9.31
C LEU A 39 3.91 1.69 -9.49
N LYS A 40 4.58 2.04 -8.40
CA LYS A 40 5.86 2.76 -8.43
C LYS A 40 6.79 2.31 -7.33
N ARG A 41 8.09 2.39 -7.62
CA ARG A 41 9.18 2.27 -6.64
C ARG A 41 9.96 3.58 -6.61
N HIS A 42 9.98 4.24 -5.46
CA HIS A 42 10.74 5.45 -5.23
C HIS A 42 12.13 5.06 -4.71
N HIS A 43 13.11 4.86 -5.61
CA HIS A 43 14.43 4.35 -5.22
C HIS A 43 15.17 5.17 -4.14
N PRO A 44 15.16 6.52 -4.15
CA PRO A 44 15.83 7.29 -3.09
C PRO A 44 15.18 7.11 -1.71
N SER A 45 13.85 7.04 -1.63
CA SER A 45 13.11 6.91 -0.37
C SER A 45 12.73 5.47 -0.01
N ARG A 46 13.03 4.52 -0.89
CA ARG A 46 12.68 3.09 -0.80
C ARG A 46 11.19 2.83 -0.56
N THR A 47 10.35 3.77 -1.00
CA THR A 47 8.90 3.73 -0.80
C THR A 47 8.22 3.12 -2.03
N LYS A 48 7.13 2.38 -1.82
CA LYS A 48 6.32 1.83 -2.91
C LYS A 48 4.94 2.47 -2.95
N GLU A 49 4.52 2.91 -4.13
CA GLU A 49 3.11 3.25 -4.34
C GLU A 49 2.34 1.96 -4.65
N VAL A 50 1.41 1.59 -3.77
CA VAL A 50 0.58 0.39 -3.91
C VAL A 50 -0.87 0.79 -4.12
N ALA A 51 -1.49 0.26 -5.17
CA ALA A 51 -2.92 0.36 -5.42
C ALA A 51 -3.63 -0.88 -4.85
N THR A 52 -4.71 -0.66 -4.10
CA THR A 52 -5.61 -1.69 -3.58
C THR A 52 -7.02 -1.43 -4.10
N TYR A 53 -7.83 -2.49 -4.14
CA TYR A 53 -9.13 -2.48 -4.81
C TYR A 53 -10.19 -3.04 -3.88
N ILE A 54 -10.96 -2.14 -3.27
CA ILE A 54 -11.88 -2.48 -2.18
C ILE A 54 -13.33 -2.27 -2.61
N LYS A 55 -14.19 -3.24 -2.32
CA LYS A 55 -15.64 -3.13 -2.42
C LYS A 55 -16.20 -2.88 -1.02
N ALA A 56 -16.96 -1.81 -0.85
CA ALA A 56 -17.67 -1.50 0.39
C ALA A 56 -19.14 -1.17 0.05
N GLY A 57 -20.05 -2.05 0.46
CA GLY A 57 -21.43 -2.05 -0.05
C GLY A 57 -21.46 -2.26 -1.56
N ASP A 58 -22.16 -1.36 -2.27
CA ASP A 58 -22.24 -1.38 -3.73
C ASP A 58 -21.16 -0.54 -4.41
N LEU A 59 -20.23 0.03 -3.66
CA LEU A 59 -19.20 0.93 -4.18
C LEU A 59 -17.84 0.24 -4.29
N TYR A 60 -17.19 0.44 -5.43
CA TYR A 60 -15.83 0.01 -5.75
C TYR A 60 -14.86 1.19 -5.64
N TYR A 61 -13.79 0.96 -4.89
CA TYR A 61 -12.75 1.95 -4.60
C TYR A 61 -11.40 1.46 -5.10
N SER A 62 -10.61 2.38 -5.65
CA SER A 62 -9.16 2.23 -5.71
C SER A 62 -8.55 3.09 -4.61
N VAL A 63 -7.76 2.48 -3.73
CA VAL A 63 -7.08 3.16 -2.61
C VAL A 63 -5.57 3.05 -2.83
N PHE A 64 -4.85 4.14 -2.61
CA PHE A 64 -3.42 4.24 -2.90
C PHE A 64 -2.65 4.53 -1.61
N TYR A 65 -1.62 3.73 -1.38
CA TYR A 65 -0.74 3.82 -0.21
C TYR A 65 0.71 4.01 -0.64
N LEU A 66 1.46 4.76 0.15
CA LEU A 66 2.93 4.73 0.16
C LEU A 66 3.38 3.76 1.25
N VAL A 67 4.00 2.64 0.87
CA VAL A 67 4.58 1.70 1.82
C VAL A 67 6.07 2.00 1.97
N ASP A 68 6.51 2.30 3.18
CA ASP A 68 7.91 2.62 3.48
C ASP A 68 8.80 1.37 3.62
N GLY A 69 10.09 1.58 3.86
CA GLY A 69 11.06 0.49 4.08
C GLY A 69 10.81 -0.35 5.34
N ASN A 70 9.97 0.12 6.27
CA ASN A 70 9.55 -0.63 7.46
C ASN A 70 8.22 -1.37 7.23
N CYS A 71 7.77 -1.48 5.97
CA CYS A 71 6.47 -2.05 5.61
C CYS A 71 5.28 -1.34 6.25
N THR A 72 5.39 -0.04 6.50
CA THR A 72 4.30 0.77 7.07
C THR A 72 3.52 1.44 5.94
N PRO A 73 2.20 1.20 5.81
CA PRO A 73 1.38 1.83 4.79
C PRO A 73 0.91 3.23 5.21
N GLY A 74 1.29 4.25 4.44
CA GLY A 74 0.78 5.63 4.55
C GLY A 74 -0.30 5.91 3.50
N PHE A 75 -1.51 6.26 3.92
CA PHE A 75 -2.60 6.61 3.01
C PHE A 75 -2.27 7.88 2.22
N ILE A 76 -2.51 7.83 0.90
CA ILE A 76 -2.31 8.99 0.01
C ILE A 76 -3.65 9.53 -0.47
N LYS A 77 -4.45 8.66 -1.09
CA LYS A 77 -5.67 9.04 -1.81
C LYS A 77 -6.55 7.82 -2.07
N ARG A 78 -7.82 8.08 -2.40
CA ARG A 78 -8.78 7.09 -2.90
C ARG A 78 -9.65 7.69 -3.99
N THR A 79 -10.26 6.85 -4.81
CA THR A 79 -11.31 7.29 -5.76
C THR A 79 -12.60 7.64 -5.01
N GLN A 80 -13.44 8.48 -5.61
CA GLN A 80 -14.86 8.52 -5.26
C GLN A 80 -15.47 7.20 -5.75
N GLY A 81 -16.04 6.41 -4.85
CA GLY A 81 -16.51 5.06 -5.13
C GLY A 81 -17.47 5.05 -6.32
N LYS A 82 -17.41 3.99 -7.13
CA LYS A 82 -18.32 3.78 -8.26
C LYS A 82 -19.09 2.47 -8.11
N TYR A 83 -20.31 2.42 -8.62
CA TYR A 83 -21.12 1.21 -8.66
C TYR A 83 -20.67 0.27 -9.79
#